data_AF-A0A953XTF6-F1
#
_entry.id   AF-A0A953XTF6-F1
#
_cell.length_a   1.000
_cell.length_b   1.000
_cell.length_c   1.000
_cell.angle_alpha   90.00
_cell.angle_beta   90.00
_cell.angle_gamma   90.00
#
_symmetry.space_group_name_H-M   'P 1'
#
loop_
_entity.id
_entity.type
_entity.pdbx_description
1 polymer ?
#
loop_
_entity_poly.entity_id
_entity_poly.type
_entity_poly.pdbx_seq_one_letter_code
_entity_poly.pdbx_strand_id
1 'polypeptide(L)'
;MARSKLMVAFTLVFALFAVLVVIAPAVSAQDDDDFFKELRKKKAREKAIAEGKDPDAEPEEAPPAKPKLPPTAAGWVSTIQRKWDSDKESDQQLVKEAAEALKEAVGSEVELRDKVAEDFEGFKEKEAEKAITDAIRSSGVSVDRLRQVLEDNRPKALAAIMDPAYTESDGCKKQPDVDAACKPLFDVWRNPVGYAEEHFKLDISTPAAKLDALATLLGGIVEGLEKWPEGHGDAASLMRALGASVLNVKEKEYTANKGVLEANEKLEGGTLTEEDKRHVVVLNDYRMMLGKNALTINLTLSKATFEHSKYMNKIKQLAHNINGHPYGRTPQDRAKRAGYGGSVSENCLVGADTGEVAVWQWYNAAEHHRNMIGNHSVIGVGHDGAYWTQNFSGGGRGR
;
A
#
# COMPACT_ATOMS: atom_id res chain seq x y z
N MET A 1 -57.89 31.79 -48.25
CA MET A 1 -57.67 32.31 -46.87
C MET A 1 -57.86 31.12 -45.94
N ALA A 2 -56.99 30.68 -45.04
CA ALA A 2 -55.86 31.29 -44.37
C ALA A 2 -54.79 30.23 -44.03
N ARG A 3 -53.60 30.73 -43.70
CA ARG A 3 -52.33 30.05 -43.43
C ARG A 3 -52.37 29.16 -42.16
N SER A 4 -51.76 27.98 -42.25
CA SER A 4 -50.50 27.56 -41.57
C SER A 4 -50.64 26.95 -40.18
N LYS A 5 -50.02 25.79 -39.96
CA LYS A 5 -48.93 25.61 -38.98
C LYS A 5 -48.28 24.23 -39.11
N LEU A 6 -46.96 24.27 -39.01
CA LEU A 6 -46.00 23.17 -38.96
C LEU A 6 -45.92 22.64 -37.51
N MET A 7 -45.58 21.35 -37.37
CA MET A 7 -44.50 20.79 -36.51
C MET A 7 -44.91 19.53 -35.70
N VAL A 8 -43.93 18.62 -35.55
CA VAL A 8 -43.83 17.47 -34.61
C VAL A 8 -44.53 16.17 -35.08
N ALA A 9 -44.02 14.93 -34.95
CA ALA A 9 -42.70 14.29 -34.83
C ALA A 9 -42.95 12.74 -34.90
N PHE A 10 -41.86 11.97 -34.91
CA PHE A 10 -41.74 10.54 -34.56
C PHE A 10 -42.11 9.44 -35.61
N THR A 11 -41.02 8.90 -36.18
CA THR A 11 -40.66 7.47 -36.29
C THR A 11 -41.61 6.49 -36.99
N LEU A 12 -41.17 5.93 -38.13
CA LEU A 12 -41.34 4.50 -38.43
C LEU A 12 -40.43 4.02 -39.58
N VAL A 13 -39.58 3.04 -39.24
CA VAL A 13 -39.34 1.76 -39.93
C VAL A 13 -38.96 1.71 -41.43
N PHE A 14 -37.77 1.14 -41.62
CA PHE A 14 -37.18 0.54 -42.82
C PHE A 14 -38.13 -0.26 -43.73
N ALA A 15 -38.01 -0.05 -45.05
CA ALA A 15 -37.85 -1.14 -46.04
C ALA A 15 -37.49 -0.64 -47.47
N LEU A 16 -36.30 -1.05 -47.91
CA LEU A 16 -35.93 -1.65 -49.21
C LEU A 16 -35.88 -0.85 -50.56
N PHE A 17 -34.63 -0.83 -51.09
CA PHE A 17 -34.12 -0.85 -52.50
C PHE A 17 -34.35 0.40 -53.39
N ALA A 18 -33.34 0.95 -54.09
CA ALA A 18 -32.40 0.24 -54.95
C ALA A 18 -31.01 0.90 -55.14
N VAL A 19 -30.09 -0.01 -55.47
CA VAL A 19 -28.67 0.04 -55.80
C VAL A 19 -28.32 0.95 -56.99
N LEU A 20 -27.27 1.78 -56.85
CA LEU A 20 -26.02 1.71 -57.65
C LEU A 20 -24.96 2.67 -57.06
N VAL A 21 -24.11 2.16 -56.16
CA VAL A 21 -22.85 2.81 -55.80
C VAL A 21 -21.74 1.99 -56.45
N VAL A 22 -21.02 2.63 -57.37
CA VAL A 22 -19.75 2.13 -57.89
C VAL A 22 -18.79 2.04 -56.72
N ILE A 23 -18.40 0.82 -56.37
CA ILE A 23 -17.40 0.53 -55.35
C ILE A 23 -16.06 1.00 -55.90
N ALA A 24 -15.55 2.12 -55.39
CA ALA A 24 -14.11 2.38 -55.43
C ALA A 24 -13.45 1.42 -54.43
N PRO A 25 -12.36 0.72 -54.80
CA PRO A 25 -11.66 -0.12 -53.83
C PRO A 25 -11.08 0.77 -52.73
N ALA A 26 -11.24 0.36 -51.48
CA ALA A 26 -10.59 0.98 -50.34
C ALA A 26 -9.07 0.80 -50.51
N VAL A 27 -8.39 1.88 -50.87
CA VAL A 27 -6.92 1.99 -50.83
C VAL A 27 -6.52 1.97 -49.37
N SER A 28 -5.63 1.05 -49.00
CA SER A 28 -5.18 0.87 -47.62
C SER A 28 -4.16 1.94 -47.25
N ALA A 29 -4.02 2.28 -45.96
CA ALA A 29 -3.00 3.23 -45.51
C ALA A 29 -1.55 2.82 -45.88
N GLN A 30 -1.32 1.54 -46.18
CA GLN A 30 -0.05 1.04 -46.72
C GLN A 30 0.20 1.48 -48.17
N ASP A 31 -0.84 1.58 -48.99
CA ASP A 31 -0.73 1.99 -50.40
C ASP A 31 -0.39 3.48 -50.54
N ASP A 32 -0.88 4.31 -49.61
CA ASP A 32 -0.54 5.75 -49.55
C ASP A 32 0.92 5.95 -49.12
N ASP A 33 1.42 5.21 -48.14
CA ASP A 33 2.81 5.27 -47.70
C ASP A 33 3.79 4.84 -48.81
N ASP A 34 3.45 3.79 -49.57
CA ASP A 34 4.24 3.35 -50.72
C ASP A 34 4.22 4.39 -51.86
N PHE A 35 3.09 5.04 -52.10
CA PHE A 35 2.99 6.14 -53.08
C PHE A 35 3.90 7.32 -52.70
N PHE A 36 3.86 7.79 -51.44
CA PHE A 36 4.73 8.88 -51.00
C PHE A 36 6.21 8.48 -50.95
N LYS A 37 6.51 7.20 -50.70
CA LYS A 37 7.87 6.65 -50.76
C LYS A 37 8.43 6.68 -52.18
N GLU A 38 7.66 6.28 -53.18
CA GLU A 38 8.04 6.37 -54.59
C GLU A 38 8.18 7.83 -55.07
N LEU A 39 7.30 8.73 -54.60
CA LEU A 39 7.40 10.16 -54.91
C LEU A 39 8.69 10.79 -54.34
N ARG A 40 9.10 10.40 -53.12
CA ARG A 40 10.36 10.83 -52.50
C ARG A 40 11.57 10.30 -53.27
N LYS A 41 11.55 9.03 -53.70
CA LYS A 41 12.61 8.44 -54.55
C LYS A 41 12.74 9.20 -55.86
N LYS A 42 11.63 9.48 -56.54
CA LYS A 42 11.63 10.25 -57.80
C LYS A 42 12.24 11.63 -57.64
N LYS A 43 11.84 12.38 -56.59
CA LYS A 43 12.42 13.70 -56.28
C LYS A 43 13.92 13.63 -55.95
N ALA A 44 14.35 12.61 -55.21
CA ALA A 44 15.77 12.40 -54.90
C ALA A 44 16.58 12.11 -56.17
N ARG A 45 16.03 11.31 -57.08
CA ARG A 45 16.64 10.97 -58.38
C ARG A 45 16.76 12.19 -59.29
N GLU A 46 15.70 12.99 -59.40
CA GLU A 46 15.70 14.25 -60.17
C GLU A 46 16.72 15.25 -59.61
N LYS A 47 16.84 15.34 -58.27
CA LYS A 47 17.85 16.17 -57.60
C LYS A 47 19.28 15.69 -57.85
N ALA A 48 19.52 14.38 -57.79
CA ALA A 48 20.84 13.80 -58.08
C ALA A 48 21.30 14.11 -59.51
N ILE A 49 20.39 13.99 -60.49
CA ILE A 49 20.64 14.34 -61.89
C ILE A 49 20.96 15.84 -62.02
N ALA A 50 20.21 16.71 -61.35
CA ALA A 50 20.45 18.16 -61.37
C ALA A 50 21.80 18.56 -60.72
N GLU A 51 22.30 17.77 -59.77
CA GLU A 51 23.59 17.97 -59.09
C GLU A 51 24.76 17.25 -59.78
N GLY A 52 24.54 16.56 -60.90
CA GLY A 52 25.58 15.80 -61.61
C GLY A 52 26.07 14.55 -60.88
N LYS A 53 25.26 14.02 -59.95
CA LYS A 53 25.53 12.80 -59.18
C LYS A 53 24.84 11.59 -59.84
N ASP A 54 25.41 10.40 -59.65
CA ASP A 54 24.81 9.15 -60.14
C ASP A 54 23.43 8.92 -59.48
N PRO A 55 22.32 8.90 -60.25
CA PRO A 55 20.97 8.74 -59.72
C PRO A 55 20.67 7.36 -59.16
N ASP A 56 21.48 6.35 -59.51
CA ASP A 56 21.26 4.95 -59.14
C ASP A 56 22.35 4.46 -58.15
N ALA A 57 23.24 5.35 -57.68
CA ALA A 57 24.11 5.08 -56.54
C ALA A 57 23.24 4.85 -55.29
N GLU A 58 23.42 3.69 -54.64
CA GLU A 58 22.80 3.43 -53.33
C GLU A 58 23.15 4.61 -52.41
N PRO A 59 22.16 5.27 -51.78
CA PRO A 59 22.45 6.31 -50.82
C PRO A 59 23.30 5.66 -49.74
N GLU A 60 24.54 6.12 -49.59
CA GLU A 60 25.35 5.84 -48.43
C GLU A 60 24.46 6.20 -47.23
N GLU A 61 23.99 5.19 -46.48
CA GLU A 61 23.17 5.42 -45.30
C GLU A 61 24.02 6.27 -44.36
N ALA A 62 23.75 7.57 -44.35
CA ALA A 62 24.40 8.48 -43.43
C ALA A 62 24.23 7.85 -42.03
N PRO A 63 25.32 7.62 -41.28
CA PRO A 63 25.22 7.02 -39.97
C PRO A 63 24.18 7.80 -39.17
N PRO A 64 23.26 7.11 -38.46
CA PRO A 64 22.13 7.76 -37.82
C PRO A 64 22.63 8.98 -37.05
N ALA A 65 22.09 10.15 -37.40
CA ALA A 65 22.54 11.41 -36.83
C ALA A 65 22.51 11.29 -35.31
N LYS A 66 23.66 11.49 -34.65
CA LYS A 66 23.77 11.41 -33.19
C LYS A 66 22.64 12.27 -32.59
N PRO A 67 21.83 11.72 -31.68
CA PRO A 67 20.79 12.49 -31.00
C PRO A 67 21.40 13.79 -30.47
N LYS A 68 20.80 14.94 -30.82
CA LYS A 68 21.29 16.24 -30.38
C LYS A 68 20.55 16.68 -29.13
N LEU A 69 21.29 17.03 -28.09
CA LEU A 69 20.77 17.67 -26.90
C LEU A 69 20.08 19.00 -27.29
N PRO A 70 18.86 19.31 -26.79
CA PRO A 70 18.23 20.62 -26.99
C PRO A 70 19.14 21.75 -26.48
N PRO A 71 19.07 22.97 -27.03
CA PRO A 71 19.95 24.07 -26.60
C PRO A 71 19.39 24.89 -25.41
N THR A 72 18.30 24.47 -24.78
CA THR A 72 17.60 25.25 -23.74
C THR A 72 17.45 24.45 -22.45
N ALA A 73 17.44 25.15 -21.31
CA ALA A 73 17.20 24.55 -20.00
C ALA A 73 15.91 23.72 -19.94
N ALA A 74 14.80 24.25 -20.47
CA ALA A 74 13.54 23.50 -20.57
C ALA A 74 13.68 22.22 -21.41
N GLY A 75 14.49 22.26 -22.46
CA GLY A 75 14.79 21.08 -23.27
C GLY A 75 15.65 20.04 -22.53
N TRP A 76 16.59 20.48 -21.69
CA TRP A 76 17.40 19.61 -20.84
C TRP A 76 16.55 18.94 -19.75
N VAL A 77 15.71 19.70 -19.05
CA VAL A 77 14.72 19.18 -18.08
C VAL A 77 13.87 18.10 -18.74
N SER A 78 13.30 18.41 -19.92
CA SER A 78 12.48 17.49 -20.68
C SER A 78 13.24 16.25 -21.19
N THR A 79 14.55 16.37 -21.40
CA THR A 79 15.41 15.24 -21.76
C THR A 79 15.56 14.29 -20.59
N ILE A 80 15.89 14.80 -19.41
CA ILE A 80 15.99 14.01 -18.17
C ILE A 80 14.66 13.32 -17.89
N GLN A 81 13.56 14.08 -17.82
CA GLN A 81 12.25 13.55 -17.45
C GLN A 81 11.77 12.41 -18.37
N ARG A 82 12.07 12.45 -19.67
CA ARG A 82 11.62 11.43 -20.63
C ARG A 82 12.55 10.23 -20.76
N LYS A 83 13.83 10.36 -20.42
CA LYS A 83 14.87 9.39 -20.79
C LYS A 83 15.63 8.79 -19.62
N TRP A 84 15.41 9.25 -18.39
CA TRP A 84 16.13 8.78 -17.20
C TRP A 84 16.09 7.26 -17.03
N ASP A 85 14.96 6.61 -17.33
CA ASP A 85 14.76 5.16 -17.22
C ASP A 85 15.04 4.38 -18.52
N SER A 86 15.56 5.03 -19.57
CA SER A 86 15.81 4.36 -20.85
C SER A 86 16.98 3.37 -20.75
N ASP A 87 16.81 2.13 -21.22
CA ASP A 87 17.90 1.15 -21.26
C ASP A 87 18.90 1.42 -22.40
N LYS A 88 18.65 2.40 -23.26
CA LYS A 88 19.54 2.75 -24.38
C LYS A 88 20.72 3.59 -23.89
N GLU A 89 21.94 3.11 -24.13
CA GLU A 89 23.17 3.84 -23.77
C GLU A 89 23.21 5.26 -24.33
N SER A 90 22.72 5.47 -25.55
CA SER A 90 22.63 6.79 -26.17
C SER A 90 21.68 7.73 -25.40
N ASP A 91 20.60 7.22 -24.84
CA ASP A 91 19.65 8.02 -24.05
C ASP A 91 20.25 8.33 -22.66
N GLN A 92 20.91 7.35 -22.04
CA GLN A 92 21.62 7.54 -20.77
C GLN A 92 22.73 8.60 -20.90
N GLN A 93 23.44 8.61 -22.03
CA GLN A 93 24.42 9.64 -22.32
C GLN A 93 23.78 11.03 -22.45
N LEU A 94 22.65 11.15 -23.17
CA LEU A 94 21.92 12.42 -23.28
C LEU A 94 21.42 12.94 -21.93
N VAL A 95 20.98 12.06 -21.03
CA VAL A 95 20.52 12.44 -19.69
C VAL A 95 21.67 13.03 -18.89
N LYS A 96 22.86 12.42 -18.93
CA LYS A 96 24.07 12.95 -18.27
C LYS A 96 24.49 14.30 -18.85
N GLU A 97 24.50 14.43 -20.17
CA GLU A 97 24.82 15.70 -20.85
C GLU A 97 23.81 16.81 -20.51
N ALA A 98 22.51 16.48 -20.45
CA ALA A 98 21.46 17.40 -20.03
C ALA A 98 21.65 17.85 -18.57
N ALA A 99 22.02 16.93 -17.68
CA ALA A 99 22.24 17.21 -16.27
C ALA A 99 23.42 18.14 -16.04
N GLU A 100 24.56 17.89 -16.69
CA GLU A 100 25.74 18.76 -16.60
C GLU A 100 25.45 20.15 -17.18
N ALA A 101 24.78 20.23 -18.34
CA ALA A 101 24.40 21.52 -18.93
C ALA A 101 23.45 22.33 -18.01
N LEU A 102 22.47 21.66 -17.37
CA LEU A 102 21.60 22.30 -16.39
C LEU A 102 22.39 22.79 -15.17
N LYS A 103 23.26 21.94 -14.61
CA LYS A 103 24.08 22.26 -13.45
C LYS A 103 24.96 23.49 -13.69
N GLU A 104 25.60 23.58 -14.86
CA GLU A 104 26.38 24.76 -15.23
C GLU A 104 25.51 26.02 -15.33
N ALA A 105 24.34 25.92 -15.97
CA ALA A 105 23.45 27.06 -16.16
C ALA A 105 22.84 27.59 -14.86
N VAL A 106 22.37 26.71 -13.98
CA VAL A 106 21.77 27.11 -12.69
C VAL A 106 22.81 27.64 -11.69
N GLY A 107 24.08 27.25 -11.83
CA GLY A 107 25.17 27.74 -10.97
C GLY A 107 25.39 29.26 -11.07
N SER A 108 25.02 29.88 -12.20
CA SER A 108 25.13 31.32 -12.45
C SER A 108 23.83 32.10 -12.30
N GLU A 109 22.67 31.44 -12.26
CA GLU A 109 21.36 32.10 -12.32
C GLU A 109 20.38 31.55 -11.26
N VAL A 110 20.13 32.35 -10.22
CA VAL A 110 19.24 31.97 -9.10
C VAL A 110 17.80 31.72 -9.57
N GLU A 111 17.24 32.60 -10.40
CA GLU A 111 15.87 32.45 -10.90
C GLU A 111 15.69 31.16 -11.73
N LEU A 112 16.72 30.79 -12.50
CA LEU A 112 16.73 29.54 -13.26
C LEU A 112 16.83 28.34 -12.33
N ARG A 113 17.66 28.42 -11.28
CA ARG A 113 17.78 27.37 -10.26
C ARG A 113 16.44 27.09 -9.59
N ASP A 114 15.72 28.11 -9.16
CA ASP A 114 14.42 27.98 -8.50
C ASP A 114 13.40 27.33 -9.44
N LYS A 115 13.35 27.80 -10.70
CA LYS A 115 12.47 27.20 -11.71
C LYS A 115 12.81 25.73 -12.00
N VAL A 116 14.08 25.38 -12.10
CA VAL A 116 14.51 23.98 -12.30
C VAL A 116 14.15 23.13 -11.09
N ALA A 117 14.25 23.68 -9.87
CA ALA A 117 13.80 23.00 -8.67
C ALA A 117 12.30 22.71 -8.72
N GLU A 118 11.47 23.70 -9.10
CA GLU A 118 10.03 23.54 -9.30
C GLU A 118 9.70 22.50 -10.37
N ASP A 119 10.41 22.51 -11.50
CA ASP A 119 10.21 21.57 -12.61
C ASP A 119 10.48 20.09 -12.21
N PHE A 120 11.33 19.87 -11.19
CA PHE A 120 11.65 18.53 -10.67
C PHE A 120 10.97 18.18 -9.34
N GLU A 121 10.21 19.11 -8.75
CA GLU A 121 9.53 18.88 -7.49
C GLU A 121 8.52 17.72 -7.61
N GLY A 122 8.66 16.71 -6.76
CA GLY A 122 7.81 15.52 -6.77
C GLY A 122 8.01 14.59 -7.97
N PHE A 123 8.98 14.87 -8.85
CA PHE A 123 9.18 14.09 -10.08
C PHE A 123 9.62 12.65 -9.76
N LYS A 124 10.67 12.48 -8.96
CA LYS A 124 11.22 11.15 -8.60
C LYS A 124 10.22 10.31 -7.80
N GLU A 125 9.36 10.94 -6.99
CA GLU A 125 8.31 10.29 -6.23
C GLU A 125 7.19 9.76 -7.14
N LYS A 126 6.76 10.54 -8.15
CA LYS A 126 5.80 10.09 -9.17
C LYS A 126 6.36 8.94 -10.00
N GLU A 127 7.64 9.03 -10.36
CA GLU A 127 8.30 7.95 -11.09
C GLU A 127 8.46 6.68 -10.22
N ALA A 128 8.68 6.81 -8.91
CA ALA A 128 8.67 5.69 -7.98
C ALA A 128 7.30 5.01 -7.90
N GLU A 129 6.21 5.78 -7.84
CA GLU A 129 4.83 5.26 -7.86
C GLU A 129 4.51 4.50 -9.16
N LYS A 130 4.93 5.05 -10.30
CA LYS A 130 4.79 4.39 -11.59
C LYS A 130 5.60 3.09 -11.64
N ALA A 131 6.88 3.14 -11.23
CA ALA A 131 7.77 1.98 -11.26
C ALA A 131 7.26 0.83 -10.39
N ILE A 132 6.77 1.09 -9.17
CA ILE A 132 6.23 0.03 -8.32
C ILE A 132 4.92 -0.54 -8.89
N THR A 133 4.06 0.31 -9.46
CA THR A 133 2.81 -0.12 -10.09
C THR A 133 3.08 -1.04 -11.29
N ASP A 134 4.04 -0.68 -12.13
CA ASP A 134 4.43 -1.48 -13.30
C ASP A 134 5.15 -2.77 -12.89
N ALA A 135 5.98 -2.75 -11.83
CA ALA A 135 6.60 -3.94 -11.26
C ALA A 135 5.56 -4.91 -10.69
N ILE A 136 4.58 -4.41 -9.93
CA ILE A 136 3.45 -5.20 -9.42
C ILE A 136 2.70 -5.84 -10.58
N ARG A 137 2.32 -5.06 -11.59
CA ARG A 137 1.63 -5.58 -12.79
C ARG A 137 2.44 -6.67 -13.48
N SER A 138 3.74 -6.45 -13.67
CA SER A 138 4.63 -7.39 -14.36
C SER A 138 4.85 -8.70 -13.60
N SER A 139 4.90 -8.64 -12.26
CA SER A 139 5.03 -9.84 -11.42
C SER A 139 3.76 -10.71 -11.39
N GLY A 140 2.62 -10.13 -11.78
CA GLY A 140 1.31 -10.78 -11.71
C GLY A 140 0.77 -10.96 -10.29
N VAL A 141 1.41 -10.37 -9.26
CA VAL A 141 0.81 -10.24 -7.93
C VAL A 141 -0.41 -9.33 -7.98
N SER A 142 -1.41 -9.61 -7.18
CA SER A 142 -2.60 -8.77 -7.05
C SER A 142 -3.15 -8.86 -5.63
N VAL A 143 -3.97 -7.87 -5.26
CA VAL A 143 -4.69 -7.86 -3.98
C VAL A 143 -5.46 -9.17 -3.80
N ASP A 144 -6.19 -9.62 -4.82
CA ASP A 144 -6.98 -10.87 -4.74
C ASP A 144 -6.10 -12.10 -4.48
N ARG A 145 -4.94 -12.21 -5.12
CA ARG A 145 -4.03 -13.35 -4.90
C ARG A 145 -3.44 -13.33 -3.49
N LEU A 146 -3.06 -12.16 -2.98
CA LEU A 146 -2.59 -12.01 -1.61
C LEU A 146 -3.70 -12.29 -0.59
N ARG A 147 -4.91 -11.82 -0.87
CA ARG A 147 -6.08 -12.11 -0.04
C ARG A 147 -6.43 -13.59 -0.03
N GLN A 148 -6.29 -14.30 -1.14
CA GLN A 148 -6.48 -15.75 -1.17
C GLN A 148 -5.54 -16.46 -0.19
N VAL A 149 -4.28 -16.00 -0.06
CA VAL A 149 -3.35 -16.50 0.97
C VAL A 149 -3.92 -16.31 2.38
N LEU A 150 -4.55 -15.16 2.66
CA LEU A 150 -5.21 -14.93 3.95
C LEU A 150 -6.37 -15.90 4.16
N GLU A 151 -7.27 -16.01 3.20
CA GLU A 151 -8.46 -16.87 3.31
C GLU A 151 -8.08 -18.36 3.44
N ASP A 152 -7.05 -18.82 2.72
CA ASP A 152 -6.58 -20.22 2.75
C ASP A 152 -5.88 -20.59 4.08
N ASN A 153 -5.24 -19.62 4.74
CA ASN A 153 -4.44 -19.87 5.94
C ASN A 153 -5.14 -19.50 7.24
N ARG A 154 -6.19 -18.66 7.22
CA ARG A 154 -7.01 -18.34 8.40
C ARG A 154 -7.55 -19.59 9.11
N PRO A 155 -8.17 -20.58 8.44
CA PRO A 155 -8.63 -21.80 9.10
C PRO A 155 -7.51 -22.61 9.75
N LYS A 156 -6.31 -22.63 9.13
CA LYS A 156 -5.15 -23.36 9.65
C LYS A 156 -4.59 -22.68 10.91
N ALA A 157 -4.43 -21.36 10.87
CA ALA A 157 -4.01 -20.58 12.03
C ALA A 157 -5.00 -20.73 13.18
N LEU A 158 -6.31 -20.58 12.91
CA LEU A 158 -7.35 -20.77 13.92
C LEU A 158 -7.36 -22.19 14.49
N ALA A 159 -7.17 -23.22 13.66
CA ALA A 159 -7.07 -24.60 14.13
C ALA A 159 -5.88 -24.82 15.06
N ALA A 160 -4.70 -24.26 14.73
CA ALA A 160 -3.52 -24.36 15.58
C ALA A 160 -3.71 -23.63 16.93
N ILE A 161 -4.25 -22.41 16.92
CA ILE A 161 -4.50 -21.62 18.14
C ILE A 161 -5.54 -22.31 19.04
N MET A 162 -6.55 -22.93 18.43
CA MET A 162 -7.64 -23.61 19.14
C MET A 162 -7.32 -25.08 19.47
N ASP A 163 -6.14 -25.60 19.12
CA ASP A 163 -5.74 -26.97 19.46
C ASP A 163 -5.69 -27.12 20.98
N PRO A 164 -6.46 -28.04 21.59
CA PRO A 164 -6.42 -28.29 23.02
C PRO A 164 -5.03 -28.70 23.55
N ALA A 165 -4.16 -29.23 22.69
CA ALA A 165 -2.79 -29.57 23.05
C ALA A 165 -1.85 -28.35 23.08
N TYR A 166 -2.26 -27.19 22.56
CA TYR A 166 -1.57 -25.93 22.80
C TYR A 166 -2.06 -25.36 24.14
N THR A 167 -1.24 -25.47 25.19
CA THR A 167 -1.63 -25.11 26.56
C THR A 167 -0.47 -24.48 27.33
N GLU A 168 -0.77 -23.55 28.23
CA GLU A 168 0.21 -22.98 29.16
C GLU A 168 0.71 -23.99 30.19
N SER A 169 -0.04 -25.08 30.45
CA SER A 169 0.32 -26.08 31.45
C SER A 169 1.64 -26.81 31.16
N ASP A 170 2.05 -26.87 29.89
CA ASP A 170 3.35 -27.44 29.48
C ASP A 170 4.38 -26.38 29.08
N GLY A 171 4.07 -25.10 29.30
CA GLY A 171 4.89 -23.97 28.88
C GLY A 171 4.74 -23.64 27.40
N CYS A 172 3.56 -23.84 26.81
CA CYS A 172 3.27 -23.52 25.41
C CYS A 172 4.19 -24.24 24.41
N LYS A 173 4.46 -25.55 24.59
CA LYS A 173 5.40 -26.28 23.71
C LYS A 173 5.02 -26.28 22.24
N LYS A 174 3.72 -26.13 21.94
CA LYS A 174 3.18 -26.01 20.58
C LYS A 174 3.17 -24.58 20.02
N GLN A 175 3.74 -23.60 20.71
CA GLN A 175 3.89 -22.24 20.17
C GLN A 175 4.52 -22.23 18.77
N PRO A 176 5.59 -23.01 18.47
CA PRO A 176 6.18 -23.03 17.13
C PRO A 176 5.21 -23.50 16.04
N ASP A 177 4.28 -24.42 16.37
CA ASP A 177 3.26 -24.87 15.43
C ASP A 177 2.23 -23.76 15.14
N VAL A 178 1.86 -22.99 16.18
CA VAL A 178 0.99 -21.80 16.06
C VAL A 178 1.67 -20.71 15.24
N ASP A 179 2.94 -20.43 15.51
CA ASP A 179 3.74 -19.45 14.78
C ASP A 179 3.84 -19.83 13.30
N ALA A 180 4.16 -21.11 13.01
CA ALA A 180 4.22 -21.63 11.64
C ALA A 180 2.87 -21.51 10.92
N ALA A 181 1.77 -21.80 11.60
CA ALA A 181 0.42 -21.67 11.03
C ALA A 181 0.01 -20.21 10.80
N CYS A 182 0.44 -19.28 11.66
CA CYS A 182 0.16 -17.85 11.54
C CYS A 182 1.08 -17.13 10.55
N LYS A 183 2.28 -17.65 10.30
CA LYS A 183 3.32 -16.98 9.51
C LYS A 183 2.83 -16.47 8.15
N PRO A 184 2.15 -17.27 7.30
CA PRO A 184 1.68 -16.77 6.00
C PRO A 184 0.70 -15.59 6.12
N LEU A 185 -0.08 -15.54 7.21
CA LEU A 185 -0.97 -14.41 7.48
C LEU A 185 -0.15 -13.17 7.84
N PHE A 186 0.84 -13.30 8.73
CA PHE A 186 1.69 -12.17 9.11
C PHE A 186 2.49 -11.62 7.95
N ASP A 187 3.09 -12.50 7.14
CA ASP A 187 3.92 -12.08 6.01
C ASP A 187 3.10 -11.21 5.04
N VAL A 188 1.89 -11.67 4.67
CA VAL A 188 1.00 -10.90 3.78
C VAL A 188 0.43 -9.67 4.47
N TRP A 189 -0.05 -9.80 5.71
CA TRP A 189 -0.76 -8.73 6.41
C TRP A 189 0.14 -7.56 6.79
N ARG A 190 1.40 -7.83 7.16
CA ARG A 190 2.36 -6.81 7.58
C ARG A 190 3.30 -6.36 6.46
N ASN A 191 3.65 -7.26 5.54
CA ASN A 191 4.64 -6.98 4.50
C ASN A 191 4.21 -7.58 3.15
N PRO A 192 3.12 -7.09 2.54
CA PRO A 192 2.62 -7.63 1.28
C PRO A 192 3.63 -7.50 0.13
N VAL A 193 4.47 -6.45 0.14
CA VAL A 193 5.53 -6.27 -0.87
C VAL A 193 6.63 -7.31 -0.68
N GLY A 194 7.12 -7.55 0.53
CA GLY A 194 8.12 -8.58 0.79
C GLY A 194 7.63 -9.99 0.46
N TYR A 195 6.36 -10.30 0.78
CA TYR A 195 5.74 -11.55 0.35
C TYR A 195 5.66 -11.66 -1.19
N ALA A 196 5.40 -10.55 -1.87
CA ALA A 196 5.42 -10.50 -3.34
C ALA A 196 6.83 -10.68 -3.94
N GLU A 197 7.87 -10.10 -3.32
CA GLU A 197 9.28 -10.31 -3.70
C GLU A 197 9.60 -11.81 -3.65
N GLU A 198 9.25 -12.49 -2.55
CA GLU A 198 9.57 -13.91 -2.32
C GLU A 198 8.75 -14.86 -3.22
N HIS A 199 7.44 -14.67 -3.31
CA HIS A 199 6.54 -15.67 -3.91
C HIS A 199 6.07 -15.33 -5.33
N PHE A 200 6.20 -14.07 -5.75
CA PHE A 200 5.73 -13.59 -7.06
C PHE A 200 6.86 -13.03 -7.92
N LYS A 201 8.12 -13.10 -7.45
CA LYS A 201 9.29 -12.55 -8.14
C LYS A 201 9.11 -11.07 -8.47
N LEU A 202 8.42 -10.33 -7.61
CA LEU A 202 8.34 -8.89 -7.72
C LEU A 202 9.75 -8.32 -7.56
N ASP A 203 10.24 -7.63 -8.59
CA ASP A 203 11.52 -6.93 -8.52
C ASP A 203 11.29 -5.44 -8.30
N ILE A 204 11.63 -4.97 -7.11
CA ILE A 204 11.69 -3.54 -6.79
C ILE A 204 13.13 -3.02 -6.75
N SER A 205 14.12 -3.92 -6.74
CA SER A 205 15.52 -3.58 -6.54
C SER A 205 16.11 -2.85 -7.74
N THR A 206 15.83 -3.35 -8.95
CA THR A 206 16.29 -2.73 -10.20
C THR A 206 15.73 -1.33 -10.40
N PRO A 207 14.39 -1.10 -10.35
CA PRO A 207 13.85 0.25 -10.49
C PRO A 207 14.27 1.19 -9.35
N ALA A 208 14.37 0.71 -8.10
CA ALA A 208 14.86 1.52 -6.99
C ALA A 208 16.28 2.03 -7.23
N ALA A 209 17.20 1.17 -7.69
CA ALA A 209 18.57 1.57 -7.99
C ALA A 209 18.64 2.66 -9.08
N LYS A 210 17.80 2.57 -10.12
CA LYS A 210 17.70 3.62 -11.15
C LYS A 210 17.16 4.93 -10.57
N LEU A 211 16.19 4.86 -9.67
CA LEU A 211 15.61 6.04 -9.00
C LEU A 211 16.60 6.73 -8.06
N ASP A 212 17.40 5.97 -7.30
CA ASP A 212 18.46 6.55 -6.46
C ASP A 212 19.57 7.20 -7.31
N ALA A 213 19.89 6.63 -8.47
CA ALA A 213 20.79 7.26 -9.43
C ALA A 213 20.20 8.57 -9.99
N LEU A 214 18.91 8.59 -10.30
CA LEU A 214 18.20 9.81 -10.69
C LEU A 214 18.22 10.85 -9.56
N ALA A 215 17.92 10.46 -8.32
CA ALA A 215 17.94 11.37 -7.17
C ALA A 215 19.33 12.02 -6.99
N THR A 216 20.39 11.22 -7.09
CA THR A 216 21.77 11.69 -7.04
C THR A 216 22.08 12.68 -8.17
N LEU A 217 21.64 12.38 -9.39
CA LEU A 217 21.80 13.26 -10.55
C LEU A 217 21.07 14.60 -10.33
N LEU A 218 19.83 14.58 -9.82
CA LEU A 218 19.06 15.79 -9.56
C LEU A 218 19.66 16.65 -8.44
N GLY A 219 20.16 16.02 -7.36
CA GLY A 219 20.88 16.74 -6.31
C GLY A 219 22.17 17.40 -6.78
N GLY A 220 22.80 16.83 -7.80
CA GLY A 220 23.95 17.44 -8.49
C GLY A 220 23.59 18.71 -9.28
N ILE A 221 22.33 18.87 -9.69
CA ILE A 221 21.81 20.06 -10.39
C ILE A 221 21.34 21.10 -9.36
N VAL A 222 20.45 20.70 -8.45
CA VAL A 222 19.93 21.55 -7.38
C VAL A 222 20.00 20.80 -6.06
N GLU A 223 20.80 21.34 -5.12
CA GLU A 223 20.92 20.80 -3.76
C GLU A 223 19.55 20.64 -3.09
N GLY A 224 19.30 19.46 -2.52
CA GLY A 224 18.07 19.09 -1.84
C GLY A 224 17.17 18.16 -2.66
N LEU A 225 17.30 18.15 -4.00
CA LEU A 225 16.49 17.26 -4.85
C LEU A 225 16.86 15.77 -4.71
N GLU A 226 18.05 15.46 -4.20
CA GLU A 226 18.48 14.09 -3.87
C GLU A 226 17.71 13.47 -2.70
N LYS A 227 17.06 14.30 -1.87
CA LYS A 227 16.40 13.83 -0.66
C LYS A 227 15.06 13.19 -0.99
N TRP A 228 14.86 11.99 -0.45
CA TRP A 228 13.57 11.33 -0.43
C TRP A 228 12.64 11.93 0.63
N PRO A 229 11.32 11.74 0.52
CA PRO A 229 10.35 12.21 1.51
C PRO A 229 10.67 11.73 2.93
N GLU A 230 10.17 12.46 3.92
CA GLU A 230 10.37 12.13 5.33
C GLU A 230 9.99 10.68 5.64
N GLY A 231 10.84 9.98 6.41
CA GLY A 231 10.67 8.56 6.73
C GLY A 231 11.25 7.59 5.71
N HIS A 232 11.78 8.07 4.58
CA HIS A 232 12.39 7.25 3.54
C HIS A 232 13.86 7.63 3.32
N GLY A 233 14.75 6.65 3.46
CA GLY A 233 16.19 6.86 3.26
C GLY A 233 16.66 6.65 1.81
N ASP A 234 15.88 5.91 1.03
CA ASP A 234 16.19 5.49 -0.33
C ASP A 234 14.92 5.21 -1.15
N ALA A 235 15.07 5.05 -2.46
CA ALA A 235 13.96 4.74 -3.37
C ALA A 235 13.25 3.43 -2.97
N ALA A 236 14.00 2.42 -2.53
CA ALA A 236 13.44 1.11 -2.18
C ALA A 236 12.46 1.20 -1.01
N SER A 237 12.78 2.00 0.01
CA SER A 237 11.93 2.24 1.19
C SER A 237 10.64 2.97 0.81
N LEU A 238 10.72 3.97 -0.08
CA LEU A 238 9.54 4.66 -0.61
C LEU A 238 8.68 3.73 -1.47
N MET A 239 9.30 3.00 -2.40
CA MET A 239 8.61 2.05 -3.27
C MET A 239 7.93 0.93 -2.47
N ARG A 240 8.52 0.44 -1.38
CA ARG A 240 7.84 -0.52 -0.49
C ARG A 240 6.59 0.07 0.15
N ALA A 241 6.63 1.32 0.61
CA ALA A 241 5.47 1.98 1.20
C ALA A 241 4.36 2.24 0.16
N LEU A 242 4.73 2.72 -1.03
CA LEU A 242 3.80 2.90 -2.15
C LEU A 242 3.21 1.56 -2.59
N GLY A 243 4.04 0.53 -2.75
CA GLY A 243 3.61 -0.82 -3.12
C GLY A 243 2.66 -1.44 -2.09
N ALA A 244 2.91 -1.24 -0.80
CA ALA A 244 1.99 -1.68 0.26
C ALA A 244 0.63 -0.96 0.14
N SER A 245 0.63 0.31 -0.27
CA SER A 245 -0.58 1.10 -0.50
C SER A 245 -1.33 0.64 -1.76
N VAL A 246 -0.62 0.22 -2.81
CA VAL A 246 -1.22 -0.37 -4.02
C VAL A 246 -1.80 -1.77 -3.72
N LEU A 247 -1.09 -2.58 -2.93
CA LEU A 247 -1.50 -3.95 -2.61
C LEU A 247 -2.55 -4.03 -1.49
N ASN A 248 -2.74 -2.94 -0.73
CA ASN A 248 -3.70 -2.70 0.36
C ASN A 248 -4.52 -3.91 0.85
N VAL A 249 -3.84 -4.95 1.34
CA VAL A 249 -4.48 -6.23 1.65
C VAL A 249 -5.50 -6.13 2.79
N LYS A 250 -5.36 -5.07 3.61
CA LYS A 250 -6.17 -4.79 4.80
C LYS A 250 -7.46 -4.05 4.51
N GLU A 251 -7.65 -3.50 3.31
CA GLU A 251 -8.74 -2.57 2.98
C GLU A 251 -10.12 -3.12 3.34
N LYS A 252 -10.40 -4.38 2.97
CA LYS A 252 -11.71 -5.01 3.20
C LYS A 252 -12.05 -5.08 4.68
N GLU A 253 -11.14 -5.56 5.51
CA GLU A 253 -11.35 -5.71 6.95
C GLU A 253 -11.43 -4.36 7.65
N TYR A 254 -10.57 -3.40 7.31
CA TYR A 254 -10.60 -2.06 7.88
C TYR A 254 -11.86 -1.29 7.47
N THR A 255 -12.31 -1.41 6.22
CA THR A 255 -13.56 -0.82 5.76
C THR A 255 -14.76 -1.42 6.50
N ALA A 256 -14.80 -2.74 6.68
CA ALA A 256 -15.87 -3.42 7.40
C ALA A 256 -15.94 -3.03 8.89
N ASN A 257 -14.81 -2.67 9.50
CA ASN A 257 -14.71 -2.31 10.92
C ASN A 257 -14.58 -0.80 11.17
N LYS A 258 -14.60 0.03 10.12
CA LYS A 258 -14.33 1.47 10.19
C LYS A 258 -15.09 2.19 11.31
N GLY A 259 -16.38 1.92 11.45
CA GLY A 259 -17.20 2.54 12.49
C GLY A 259 -16.75 2.20 13.92
N VAL A 260 -16.31 0.96 14.17
CA VAL A 260 -15.78 0.55 15.48
C VAL A 260 -14.42 1.20 15.74
N LEU A 261 -13.54 1.20 14.74
CA LEU A 261 -12.19 1.75 14.85
C LEU A 261 -12.23 3.26 15.13
N GLU A 262 -13.02 4.03 14.36
CA GLU A 262 -13.19 5.47 14.57
C GLU A 262 -13.88 5.79 15.90
N ALA A 263 -14.85 4.96 16.32
CA ALA A 263 -15.50 5.15 17.60
C ALA A 263 -14.51 4.95 18.76
N ASN A 264 -13.67 3.91 18.69
CA ASN A 264 -12.64 3.64 19.69
C ASN A 264 -11.60 4.77 19.77
N GLU A 265 -11.16 5.30 18.63
CA GLU A 265 -10.18 6.39 18.55
C GLU A 265 -10.68 7.66 19.25
N LYS A 266 -11.96 8.00 19.05
CA LYS A 266 -12.62 9.20 19.62
C LYS A 266 -12.96 9.07 21.10
N LEU A 267 -12.78 7.90 21.72
CA LEU A 267 -13.04 7.74 23.14
C LEU A 267 -11.99 8.48 23.98
N GLU A 268 -12.51 9.27 24.90
CA GLU A 268 -11.73 10.02 25.88
C GLU A 268 -12.35 9.88 27.27
N GLY A 269 -11.52 10.09 28.29
CA GLY A 269 -11.95 10.22 29.69
C GLY A 269 -12.02 8.94 30.50
N GLY A 270 -12.28 9.11 31.80
CA GLY A 270 -12.30 8.02 32.77
C GLY A 270 -10.90 7.51 33.10
N THR A 271 -10.75 6.18 33.13
CA THR A 271 -9.49 5.47 33.40
C THR A 271 -8.83 4.93 32.13
N LEU A 272 -9.38 5.25 30.96
CA LEU A 272 -8.84 4.82 29.67
C LEU A 272 -7.70 5.76 29.28
N THR A 273 -6.52 5.18 29.06
CA THR A 273 -5.32 5.92 28.62
C THR A 273 -5.07 5.75 27.13
N GLU A 274 -4.17 6.57 26.57
CA GLU A 274 -3.70 6.39 25.18
C GLU A 274 -3.01 5.04 24.99
N GLU A 275 -2.32 4.52 26.01
CA GLU A 275 -1.67 3.21 25.93
C GLU A 275 -2.69 2.07 25.91
N ASP A 276 -3.78 2.17 26.67
CA ASP A 276 -4.89 1.21 26.59
C ASP A 276 -5.56 1.25 25.20
N LYS A 277 -5.65 2.43 24.57
CA LYS A 277 -6.14 2.53 23.18
C LYS A 277 -5.16 1.90 22.19
N ARG A 278 -3.85 2.16 22.32
CA ARG A 278 -2.80 1.51 21.51
C ARG A 278 -2.87 -0.01 21.62
N HIS A 279 -3.06 -0.54 22.83
CA HIS A 279 -3.32 -1.96 23.06
C HIS A 279 -4.47 -2.49 22.19
N VAL A 280 -5.62 -1.82 22.24
CA VAL A 280 -6.82 -2.25 21.50
C VAL A 280 -6.63 -2.13 19.99
N VAL A 281 -5.91 -1.12 19.52
CA VAL A 281 -5.55 -0.98 18.09
C VAL A 281 -4.74 -2.18 17.62
N VAL A 282 -3.67 -2.54 18.33
CA VAL A 282 -2.82 -3.70 17.98
C VAL A 282 -3.61 -5.01 18.02
N LEU A 283 -4.42 -5.21 19.06
CA LEU A 283 -5.26 -6.40 19.16
C LEU A 283 -6.31 -6.47 18.05
N ASN A 284 -6.94 -5.36 17.70
CA ASN A 284 -7.93 -5.34 16.62
C ASN A 284 -7.30 -5.60 15.25
N ASP A 285 -6.10 -5.09 14.97
CA ASP A 285 -5.36 -5.43 13.74
C ASP A 285 -5.07 -6.95 13.69
N TYR A 286 -4.61 -7.53 14.79
CA TYR A 286 -4.38 -8.97 14.89
C TYR A 286 -5.66 -9.80 14.69
N ARG A 287 -6.78 -9.37 15.30
CA ARG A 287 -8.08 -10.01 15.14
C ARG A 287 -8.56 -9.94 13.69
N MET A 288 -8.44 -8.79 13.04
CA MET A 288 -8.82 -8.60 11.63
C MET A 288 -7.97 -9.45 10.68
N MET A 289 -6.67 -9.60 10.95
CA MET A 289 -5.80 -10.52 10.20
C MET A 289 -6.37 -11.95 10.19
N LEU A 290 -6.85 -12.43 11.34
CA LEU A 290 -7.51 -13.73 11.51
C LEU A 290 -8.96 -13.79 10.99
N GLY A 291 -9.47 -12.72 10.39
CA GLY A 291 -10.85 -12.64 9.90
C GLY A 291 -11.88 -12.47 11.02
N LYS A 292 -11.48 -12.00 12.21
CA LYS A 292 -12.38 -11.65 13.31
C LYS A 292 -12.75 -10.17 13.27
N ASN A 293 -13.93 -9.83 13.78
CA ASN A 293 -14.35 -8.45 13.93
C ASN A 293 -13.55 -7.73 15.02
N ALA A 294 -13.37 -6.42 14.82
CA ALA A 294 -12.80 -5.52 15.81
C ALA A 294 -13.70 -5.46 17.06
N LEU A 295 -13.06 -5.26 18.21
CA LEU A 295 -13.70 -5.11 19.52
C LEU A 295 -13.98 -3.64 19.79
N THR A 296 -15.19 -3.36 20.27
CA THR A 296 -15.58 -2.03 20.76
C THR A 296 -15.11 -1.85 22.20
N ILE A 297 -14.45 -0.74 22.49
CA ILE A 297 -14.04 -0.38 23.85
C ILE A 297 -15.30 -0.04 24.68
N ASN A 298 -15.38 -0.61 25.88
CA ASN A 298 -16.41 -0.28 26.85
C ASN A 298 -15.77 0.36 28.09
N LEU A 299 -16.07 1.65 28.29
CA LEU A 299 -15.48 2.44 29.38
C LEU A 299 -15.78 1.88 30.78
N THR A 300 -16.92 1.19 30.97
CA THR A 300 -17.23 0.51 32.24
C THR A 300 -16.30 -0.67 32.50
N LEU A 301 -15.99 -1.46 31.47
CA LEU A 301 -15.00 -2.52 31.57
C LEU A 301 -13.57 -1.97 31.67
N SER A 302 -13.24 -0.87 30.99
CA SER A 302 -11.94 -0.19 31.16
C SER A 302 -11.75 0.27 32.61
N LYS A 303 -12.79 0.77 33.28
CA LYS A 303 -12.74 1.08 34.71
C LYS A 303 -12.48 -0.17 35.56
N ALA A 304 -13.19 -1.26 35.31
CA ALA A 304 -13.04 -2.49 36.07
C ALA A 304 -11.63 -3.10 35.93
N THR A 305 -11.08 -3.08 34.71
CA THR A 305 -9.74 -3.61 34.39
C THR A 305 -8.63 -2.72 34.94
N PHE A 306 -8.74 -1.39 34.81
CA PHE A 306 -7.78 -0.46 35.42
C PHE A 306 -7.68 -0.63 36.94
N GLU A 307 -8.83 -0.65 37.65
CA GLU A 307 -8.82 -0.83 39.10
C GLU A 307 -8.26 -2.19 39.52
N HIS A 308 -8.42 -3.22 38.68
CA HIS A 308 -7.82 -4.53 38.93
C HIS A 308 -6.30 -4.50 38.75
N SER A 309 -5.81 -3.95 37.64
CA SER A 309 -4.37 -3.77 37.38
C SER A 309 -3.70 -2.95 38.49
N LYS A 310 -4.32 -1.84 38.91
CA LYS A 310 -3.87 -1.01 40.03
C LYS A 310 -3.82 -1.78 41.35
N TYR A 311 -4.81 -2.61 41.62
CA TYR A 311 -4.83 -3.42 42.83
C TYR A 311 -3.73 -4.49 42.80
N MET A 312 -3.58 -5.21 41.68
CA MET A 312 -2.50 -6.17 41.48
C MET A 312 -1.11 -5.52 41.64
N ASN A 313 -0.92 -4.32 41.09
CA ASN A 313 0.31 -3.56 41.23
C ASN A 313 0.57 -3.13 42.68
N LYS A 314 -0.48 -2.68 43.39
CA LYS A 314 -0.39 -2.31 44.81
C LYS A 314 0.07 -3.47 45.69
N ILE A 315 -0.50 -4.66 45.49
CA ILE A 315 -0.21 -5.82 46.33
C ILE A 315 0.91 -6.72 45.78
N LYS A 316 1.43 -6.38 44.59
CA LYS A 316 2.47 -7.13 43.87
C LYS A 316 2.10 -8.60 43.61
N GLN A 317 0.85 -8.84 43.22
CA GLN A 317 0.33 -10.19 42.97
C GLN A 317 -0.48 -10.21 41.68
N LEU A 318 -0.11 -11.11 40.75
CA LEU A 318 -0.88 -11.42 39.56
C LEU A 318 -1.90 -12.52 39.89
N ALA A 319 -3.20 -12.22 39.79
CA ALA A 319 -4.26 -13.22 39.94
C ALA A 319 -5.62 -12.69 39.47
N HIS A 320 -6.38 -13.51 38.74
CA HIS A 320 -7.77 -13.20 38.38
C HIS A 320 -8.68 -13.01 39.59
N ASN A 321 -8.50 -13.86 40.60
CA ASN A 321 -9.36 -13.93 41.78
C ASN A 321 -8.58 -13.51 43.02
N ILE A 322 -8.91 -12.35 43.61
CA ILE A 322 -8.21 -11.84 44.79
C ILE A 322 -9.18 -11.61 45.94
N ASN A 323 -8.96 -12.33 47.04
CA ASN A 323 -9.73 -12.12 48.27
C ASN A 323 -9.43 -10.73 48.86
N GLY A 324 -10.46 -10.03 49.32
CA GLY A 324 -10.32 -8.67 49.84
C GLY A 324 -10.18 -7.58 48.77
N HIS A 325 -10.27 -7.92 47.48
CA HIS A 325 -10.29 -6.92 46.41
C HIS A 325 -11.48 -5.97 46.60
N PRO A 326 -11.27 -4.63 46.64
CA PRO A 326 -12.31 -3.66 47.04
C PRO A 326 -13.51 -3.63 46.10
N TYR A 327 -13.28 -3.94 44.82
CA TYR A 327 -14.32 -4.00 43.79
C TYR A 327 -14.84 -5.41 43.51
N GLY A 328 -14.51 -6.39 44.35
CA GLY A 328 -15.00 -7.77 44.21
C GLY A 328 -13.93 -8.76 43.81
N ARG A 329 -14.14 -10.02 44.21
CA ARG A 329 -13.14 -11.08 44.16
C ARG A 329 -12.85 -11.53 42.72
N THR A 330 -13.89 -11.74 41.93
CA THR A 330 -13.80 -12.32 40.59
C THR A 330 -13.89 -11.24 39.49
N PRO A 331 -13.45 -11.52 38.24
CA PRO A 331 -13.64 -10.60 37.12
C PRO A 331 -15.10 -10.18 36.94
N GLN A 332 -16.02 -11.13 37.12
CA GLN A 332 -17.46 -10.87 37.04
C GLN A 332 -17.96 -9.93 38.14
N ASP A 333 -17.47 -10.08 39.38
CA ASP A 333 -17.82 -9.16 40.47
C ASP A 333 -17.34 -7.74 40.16
N ARG A 334 -16.10 -7.60 39.67
CA ARG A 334 -15.50 -6.31 39.31
C ARG A 334 -16.27 -5.63 38.18
N ALA A 335 -16.58 -6.37 37.12
CA ALA A 335 -17.38 -5.87 36.00
C ALA A 335 -18.78 -5.41 36.48
N LYS A 336 -19.47 -6.25 37.27
CA LYS A 336 -20.80 -5.92 37.82
C LYS A 336 -20.76 -4.68 38.70
N ARG A 337 -19.77 -4.54 39.58
CA ARG A 337 -19.62 -3.37 40.46
C ARG A 337 -19.24 -2.10 39.71
N ALA A 338 -18.54 -2.21 38.59
CA ALA A 338 -18.31 -1.07 37.70
C ALA A 338 -19.59 -0.62 36.97
N GLY A 339 -20.61 -1.49 36.89
CA GLY A 339 -21.89 -1.22 36.24
C GLY A 339 -22.11 -2.03 34.95
N TYR A 340 -21.26 -3.02 34.67
CA TYR A 340 -21.38 -3.85 33.48
C TYR A 340 -22.25 -5.08 33.76
N GLY A 341 -23.33 -5.25 32.98
CA GLY A 341 -24.31 -6.32 33.18
C GLY A 341 -23.99 -7.66 32.49
N GLY A 342 -23.05 -7.67 31.55
CA GLY A 342 -22.69 -8.86 30.77
C GLY A 342 -21.71 -9.80 31.50
N SER A 343 -21.58 -11.02 30.97
CA SER A 343 -20.55 -11.96 31.40
C SER A 343 -19.19 -11.56 30.82
N VAL A 344 -18.12 -11.71 31.61
CA VAL A 344 -16.77 -11.35 31.17
C VAL A 344 -15.81 -12.54 31.18
N SER A 345 -14.86 -12.51 30.26
CA SER A 345 -13.67 -13.38 30.23
C SER A 345 -12.43 -12.49 30.38
N GLU A 346 -11.47 -12.87 31.23
CA GLU A 346 -10.35 -12.00 31.60
C GLU A 346 -9.00 -12.57 31.14
N ASN A 347 -8.12 -11.70 30.66
CA ASN A 347 -6.68 -11.93 30.60
C ASN A 347 -5.98 -10.98 31.59
N CYS A 348 -4.96 -11.46 32.30
CA CYS A 348 -4.09 -10.61 33.12
C CYS A 348 -2.62 -10.98 32.88
N LEU A 349 -1.71 -10.00 32.91
CA LEU A 349 -0.27 -10.24 32.88
C LEU A 349 0.48 -9.21 33.73
N VAL A 350 1.76 -9.50 33.98
CA VAL A 350 2.73 -8.56 34.52
C VAL A 350 4.02 -8.63 33.70
N GLY A 351 4.67 -7.49 33.45
CA GLY A 351 5.97 -7.42 32.79
C GLY A 351 5.93 -6.90 31.35
N ALA A 352 4.86 -6.21 30.96
CA ALA A 352 4.80 -5.48 29.69
C ALA A 352 4.84 -3.97 29.95
N ASP A 353 5.79 -3.29 29.30
CA ASP A 353 5.96 -1.82 29.43
C ASP A 353 5.02 -1.04 28.49
N THR A 354 4.48 -1.70 27.46
CA THR A 354 3.54 -1.13 26.49
C THR A 354 2.39 -2.10 26.21
N GLY A 355 1.27 -1.56 25.74
CA GLY A 355 0.11 -2.34 25.33
C GLY A 355 0.41 -3.25 24.14
N GLU A 356 1.27 -2.81 23.21
CA GLU A 356 1.74 -3.67 22.13
C GLU A 356 2.50 -4.90 22.67
N VAL A 357 3.44 -4.68 23.60
CA VAL A 357 4.18 -5.78 24.23
C VAL A 357 3.22 -6.71 24.98
N ALA A 358 2.19 -6.17 25.65
CA ALA A 358 1.18 -6.97 26.32
C ALA A 358 0.39 -7.88 25.35
N VAL A 359 -0.02 -7.37 24.18
CA VAL A 359 -0.67 -8.19 23.14
C VAL A 359 0.23 -9.34 22.71
N TRP A 360 1.51 -9.07 22.43
CA TRP A 360 2.43 -10.11 21.95
C TRP A 360 2.91 -11.07 23.04
N GLN A 361 2.89 -10.68 24.30
CA GLN A 361 3.06 -11.62 25.41
C GLN A 361 1.86 -12.58 25.50
N TRP A 362 0.62 -12.07 25.42
CA TRP A 362 -0.56 -12.94 25.40
C TRP A 362 -0.69 -13.77 24.12
N TYR A 363 -0.10 -13.35 23.00
CA TYR A 363 0.03 -14.20 21.80
C TYR A 363 0.81 -15.48 22.07
N ASN A 364 1.81 -15.42 22.96
CA ASN A 364 2.66 -16.56 23.34
C ASN A 364 2.13 -17.37 24.53
N ALA A 365 0.88 -17.13 24.94
CA ALA A 365 0.25 -17.76 26.09
C ALA A 365 -1.08 -18.38 25.66
N ALA A 366 -1.15 -19.71 25.58
CA ALA A 366 -2.18 -20.41 24.82
C ALA A 366 -3.63 -20.09 25.20
N GLU A 367 -3.95 -20.09 26.49
CA GLU A 367 -5.27 -19.79 27.01
C GLU A 367 -5.61 -18.31 26.81
N HIS A 368 -4.64 -17.42 27.06
CA HIS A 368 -4.80 -15.97 26.85
C HIS A 368 -4.97 -15.62 25.37
N HIS A 369 -4.22 -16.29 24.50
CA HIS A 369 -4.24 -16.15 23.05
C HIS A 369 -5.62 -16.51 22.50
N ARG A 370 -6.15 -17.67 22.91
CA ARG A 370 -7.53 -18.08 22.58
C ARG A 370 -8.56 -17.08 23.06
N ASN A 371 -8.40 -16.50 24.25
CA ASN A 371 -9.32 -15.49 24.76
C ASN A 371 -9.30 -14.22 23.89
N MET A 372 -8.12 -13.75 23.48
CA MET A 372 -7.96 -12.57 22.59
C MET A 372 -8.68 -12.72 21.25
N ILE A 373 -8.73 -13.95 20.70
CA ILE A 373 -9.37 -14.24 19.40
C ILE A 373 -10.76 -14.87 19.53
N GLY A 374 -11.26 -14.95 20.77
CA GLY A 374 -12.58 -15.50 21.08
C GLY A 374 -13.71 -14.72 20.40
N ASN A 375 -14.90 -15.32 20.43
CA ASN A 375 -16.12 -14.70 19.90
C ASN A 375 -16.63 -13.62 20.84
N HIS A 376 -15.92 -12.49 20.82
CA HIS A 376 -16.16 -11.29 21.60
C HIS A 376 -16.47 -10.11 20.66
N SER A 377 -17.24 -9.14 21.14
CA SER A 377 -17.56 -7.89 20.44
C SER A 377 -17.21 -6.66 21.28
N VAL A 378 -16.92 -6.85 22.56
CA VAL A 378 -16.63 -5.79 23.52
C VAL A 378 -15.35 -6.11 24.28
N ILE A 379 -14.55 -5.07 24.54
CA ILE A 379 -13.36 -5.14 25.39
C ILE A 379 -13.32 -3.98 26.39
N GLY A 380 -12.82 -4.24 27.59
CA GLY A 380 -12.20 -3.23 28.44
C GLY A 380 -10.73 -3.58 28.65
N VAL A 381 -9.87 -2.57 28.61
CA VAL A 381 -8.44 -2.70 28.89
C VAL A 381 -8.07 -1.64 29.91
N GLY A 382 -7.17 -1.98 30.83
CA GLY A 382 -6.57 -1.05 31.77
C GLY A 382 -5.26 -1.58 32.32
N HIS A 383 -4.32 -0.67 32.54
CA HIS A 383 -3.00 -0.98 33.09
C HIS A 383 -2.63 -0.07 34.26
N ASP A 384 -1.69 -0.53 35.09
CA ASP A 384 -1.03 0.28 36.12
C ASP A 384 0.40 -0.23 36.34
N GLY A 385 1.39 0.58 35.96
CA GLY A 385 2.76 0.11 35.79
C GLY A 385 2.83 -1.04 34.79
N ALA A 386 3.53 -2.12 35.14
CA ALA A 386 3.68 -3.29 34.29
C ALA A 386 2.51 -4.29 34.37
N TYR A 387 1.45 -4.00 35.13
CA TYR A 387 0.28 -4.89 35.29
C TYR A 387 -0.81 -4.53 34.30
N TRP A 388 -1.28 -5.52 33.55
CA TRP A 388 -2.27 -5.36 32.48
C TRP A 388 -3.45 -6.29 32.70
N THR A 389 -4.65 -5.81 32.38
CA THR A 389 -5.89 -6.60 32.42
C THR A 389 -6.73 -6.31 31.18
N GLN A 390 -7.26 -7.36 30.54
CA GLN A 390 -8.31 -7.28 29.51
C GLN A 390 -9.55 -7.99 30.01
N ASN A 391 -10.72 -7.39 29.83
CA ASN A 391 -11.99 -8.07 29.99
C ASN A 391 -12.75 -8.06 28.65
N PHE A 392 -13.09 -9.24 28.18
CA PHE A 392 -13.84 -9.46 26.95
C PHE A 392 -15.28 -9.83 27.26
N SER A 393 -16.20 -9.38 26.41
CA SER A 393 -17.62 -9.70 26.52
C SER A 393 -18.31 -9.57 25.16
N GLY A 394 -19.59 -9.93 25.12
CA GLY A 394 -20.47 -9.79 23.97
C GLY A 394 -20.14 -10.80 22.89
N GLY A 395 -20.99 -11.78 22.67
CA GLY A 395 -20.77 -12.81 21.67
C GLY A 395 -21.96 -13.75 21.62
N GLY A 396 -22.66 -13.80 20.48
CA GLY A 396 -23.74 -14.77 20.28
C GLY A 396 -23.16 -16.16 20.05
N ARG A 397 -23.79 -17.21 20.59
CA ARG A 397 -23.54 -18.59 20.11
C ARG A 397 -23.85 -18.64 18.61
N GLY A 398 -22.82 -18.74 17.76
CA GLY A 398 -22.95 -19.02 16.33
C GLY A 398 -23.40 -17.83 15.46
N ARG A 399 -22.59 -17.50 14.47
CA ARG A 399 -23.07 -17.21 13.13
C ARG A 399 -22.40 -18.18 12.18
#